data_AF-A0A258LGZ6-F1
#
_entry.id   AF-A0A258LGZ6-F1
#
_cell.length_a   1.000
_cell.length_b   1.000
_cell.length_c   1.000
_cell.angle_alpha   90.00
_cell.angle_beta   90.00
_cell.angle_gamma   90.00
#
_symmetry.space_group_name_H-M   'P 1'
#
loop_
_entity.id
_entity.type
_entity.pdbx_description
1 polymer ?
#
loop_
_entity_poly.entity_id
_entity_poly.type
_entity_poly.pdbx_seq_one_letter_code
_entity_poly.pdbx_strand_id
1 'polypeptide(L)'
;MTGIKSLADELREKIRSQDAENPITSKENPPEKTKKPFALKVTDKEIASLFNALAAYELCGSDKMLIRLDTRTTNLLKQLKLAKGIDMNKFIAYSLQVFLEQHPWLSSYIKETLKNTDL
;
A
#
# COMPACT_ATOMS: atom_id res chain seq x y z
N MET A 1 -42.45 -9.57 44.68
CA MET A 1 -41.46 -10.37 43.93
C MET A 1 -41.58 -10.00 42.46
N THR A 2 -40.56 -9.34 41.91
CA THR A 2 -40.00 -9.44 40.54
C THR A 2 -39.02 -8.26 40.39
N GLY A 3 -37.76 -8.49 40.75
CA GLY A 3 -36.70 -7.49 40.57
C GLY A 3 -36.29 -7.47 39.10
N ILE A 4 -36.71 -6.44 38.37
CA ILE A 4 -36.23 -6.20 37.01
C ILE A 4 -34.75 -5.82 37.14
N LYS A 5 -33.84 -6.76 36.88
CA LYS A 5 -32.41 -6.46 36.80
C LYS A 5 -32.21 -5.48 35.65
N SER A 6 -31.60 -4.35 35.94
CA SER A 6 -31.33 -3.32 34.95
C SER A 6 -30.26 -3.80 33.98
N LEU A 7 -30.37 -3.43 32.71
CA LEU A 7 -29.38 -3.72 31.66
C LEU A 7 -27.97 -3.21 32.04
N ALA A 8 -27.92 -2.20 32.91
CA ALA A 8 -26.68 -1.68 33.49
C ALA A 8 -26.02 -2.64 34.50
N ASP A 9 -26.81 -3.42 35.23
CA ASP A 9 -26.29 -4.42 36.18
C ASP A 9 -25.72 -5.64 35.44
N GLU A 10 -26.37 -6.07 34.34
CA GLU A 10 -25.82 -7.10 33.45
C GLU A 10 -24.46 -6.70 32.86
N LEU A 11 -24.31 -5.42 32.48
CA LEU A 11 -23.04 -4.91 31.95
C LEU A 11 -21.92 -4.96 33.00
N ARG A 12 -22.24 -4.60 34.26
CA ARG A 12 -21.27 -4.63 35.36
C ARG A 12 -20.87 -6.06 35.72
N GLU A 13 -21.80 -7.01 35.73
CA GLU A 13 -21.46 -8.42 35.97
C GLU A 13 -20.62 -9.01 34.84
N LYS A 14 -20.91 -8.70 33.56
CA LYS A 14 -20.08 -9.17 32.43
C LYS A 14 -18.63 -8.69 32.49
N ILE A 15 -18.42 -7.43 32.86
CA ILE A 15 -17.07 -6.87 33.01
C ILE A 15 -16.36 -7.55 34.19
N ARG A 16 -17.06 -7.72 35.32
CA ARG A 16 -16.50 -8.35 36.52
C ARG A 16 -16.13 -9.82 36.31
N SER A 17 -16.91 -10.56 35.51
CA SER A 17 -16.63 -11.96 35.18
C SER A 17 -15.51 -12.12 34.15
N GLN A 18 -15.29 -11.13 33.26
CA GLN A 18 -14.17 -11.17 32.32
C GLN A 18 -12.79 -10.99 32.97
N ASP A 19 -12.71 -10.28 34.10
CA ASP A 19 -11.45 -10.06 34.82
C ASP A 19 -11.09 -11.18 35.81
N ALA A 20 -12.00 -12.14 36.07
CA ALA A 20 -11.80 -13.16 37.12
C ALA A 20 -11.43 -14.57 36.61
N GLU A 21 -11.44 -14.81 35.29
CA GLU A 21 -11.04 -16.10 34.70
C GLU A 21 -9.91 -15.90 33.68
N ASN A 22 -8.67 -15.90 34.16
CA ASN A 22 -7.54 -16.53 33.47
C ASN A 22 -6.32 -16.65 34.41
N PRO A 23 -6.08 -17.81 35.04
CA PRO A 23 -4.81 -18.15 35.65
C PRO A 23 -3.78 -18.53 34.57
N ILE A 24 -2.56 -18.06 34.77
CA ILE A 24 -1.37 -18.30 33.95
C ILE A 24 -1.03 -19.80 33.91
N THR A 25 -0.79 -20.38 32.72
CA THR A 25 0.29 -21.36 32.50
C THR A 25 0.60 -21.59 31.03
N SER A 26 1.90 -21.65 30.77
CA SER A 26 2.66 -21.65 29.53
C SER A 26 2.41 -22.84 28.59
N LYS A 27 2.30 -22.58 27.28
CA LYS A 27 3.02 -23.35 26.25
C LYS A 27 3.55 -22.42 25.16
N GLU A 28 4.86 -22.52 25.04
CA GLU A 28 5.79 -21.82 24.18
C GLU A 28 5.53 -22.11 22.70
N ASN A 29 5.25 -21.07 21.93
CA ASN A 29 5.53 -20.98 20.51
C ASN A 29 5.82 -19.50 20.24
N PRO A 30 7.04 -19.11 19.82
CA PRO A 30 7.31 -17.71 19.49
C PRO A 30 6.39 -17.32 18.33
N PRO A 31 5.57 -16.25 18.44
CA PRO A 31 4.96 -15.67 17.25
C PRO A 31 6.11 -15.18 16.38
N GLU A 32 6.27 -15.85 15.24
CA GLU A 32 7.14 -15.45 14.16
C GLU A 32 6.87 -13.97 13.89
N LYS A 33 7.80 -13.13 14.33
CA LYS A 33 7.78 -11.69 14.09
C LYS A 33 7.84 -11.54 12.59
N THR A 34 6.67 -11.43 11.96
CA THR A 34 6.53 -10.90 10.62
C THR A 34 7.32 -9.61 10.59
N LYS A 35 8.47 -9.69 9.92
CA LYS A 35 9.41 -8.60 9.78
C LYS A 35 8.59 -7.43 9.22
N LYS A 36 8.36 -6.41 10.06
CA LYS A 36 7.85 -5.13 9.59
C LYS A 36 8.73 -4.76 8.38
N PRO A 37 8.14 -4.43 7.22
CA PRO A 37 8.94 -4.03 6.08
C PRO A 37 9.83 -2.89 6.55
N PHE A 38 11.13 -3.06 6.29
CA PHE A 38 12.19 -2.14 6.65
C PHE A 38 11.72 -0.73 6.30
N ALA A 39 11.42 0.09 7.31
CA ALA A 39 11.13 1.49 7.10
C ALA A 39 12.47 2.12 6.70
N LEU A 40 12.80 2.06 5.40
CA LEU A 40 13.85 2.85 4.80
C LEU A 40 13.59 4.28 5.27
N LYS A 41 14.55 4.83 6.02
CA LYS A 41 14.51 6.23 6.44
C LYS A 41 14.74 7.07 5.19
N VAL A 42 13.67 7.29 4.43
CA VAL A 42 13.69 8.21 3.29
C VAL A 42 13.97 9.60 3.86
N THR A 43 14.99 10.25 3.33
CA THR A 43 15.35 11.60 3.72
C THR A 43 14.37 12.62 3.12
N ASP A 44 14.14 13.74 3.80
CA ASP A 44 13.29 14.82 3.26
C ASP A 44 13.76 15.29 1.88
N LYS A 45 15.07 15.18 1.61
CA LYS A 45 15.66 15.48 0.29
C LYS A 45 15.16 14.53 -0.80
N GLU A 46 15.11 13.24 -0.53
CA GLU A 46 14.60 12.25 -1.50
C GLU A 46 13.11 12.45 -1.77
N ILE A 47 12.33 12.76 -0.73
CA ILE A 47 10.91 13.08 -0.85
C ILE A 47 10.72 14.32 -1.74
N ALA A 48 11.45 15.40 -1.46
CA ALA A 48 11.39 16.63 -2.24
C ALA A 48 11.83 16.40 -3.70
N SER A 49 12.89 15.62 -3.91
CA SER A 49 13.39 15.28 -5.25
C SER A 49 12.34 14.53 -6.07
N LEU A 50 11.65 13.56 -5.48
CA LEU A 50 10.59 12.82 -6.16
C LEU A 50 9.47 13.76 -6.60
N PHE A 51 8.97 14.60 -5.68
CA PHE A 51 7.86 15.49 -6.00
C PHE A 51 8.23 16.58 -7.01
N ASN A 52 9.47 17.07 -6.97
CA ASN A 52 9.98 18.01 -7.98
C ASN A 52 10.06 17.36 -9.35
N ALA A 53 10.59 16.14 -9.45
CA ALA A 53 10.63 15.39 -10.71
C ALA A 53 9.22 15.14 -11.26
N LEU A 54 8.27 14.79 -10.37
CA LEU A 54 6.88 14.57 -10.75
C LEU A 54 6.16 15.85 -11.18
N ALA A 55 6.51 16.99 -10.59
CA ALA A 55 5.99 18.30 -11.00
C ALA A 55 6.51 18.68 -12.39
N ALA A 56 7.81 18.48 -12.64
CA ALA A 56 8.47 18.78 -13.91
C ALA A 56 8.10 17.82 -15.04
N TYR A 57 7.62 16.61 -14.72
CA TYR A 57 7.14 15.67 -15.73
C TYR A 57 5.94 16.25 -16.50
N GLU A 58 5.95 16.15 -17.83
CA GLU A 58 4.83 16.54 -18.69
C GLU A 58 4.15 15.28 -19.20
N LEU A 59 2.83 15.19 -19.06
CA LEU A 59 2.08 14.04 -19.57
C LEU A 59 1.88 14.19 -21.08
N CYS A 60 2.86 13.71 -21.85
CA CYS A 60 2.81 13.75 -23.30
C CYS A 60 2.43 12.38 -23.87
N GLY A 61 1.38 12.32 -24.67
CA GLY A 61 0.92 11.10 -25.33
C GLY A 61 -0.56 11.16 -25.67
N SER A 62 -0.93 10.67 -26.86
CA SER A 62 -2.33 10.58 -27.30
C SER A 62 -2.99 9.26 -26.90
N ASP A 63 -2.18 8.24 -26.65
CA ASP A 63 -2.66 6.87 -26.51
C ASP A 63 -3.25 6.64 -25.11
N LYS A 64 -4.49 6.18 -25.09
CA LYS A 64 -5.21 5.87 -23.85
C LYS A 64 -5.18 4.37 -23.61
N MET A 65 -4.78 3.98 -22.41
CA MET A 65 -4.77 2.59 -21.96
C MET A 65 -5.62 2.43 -20.70
N LEU A 66 -6.51 1.44 -20.71
CA LEU A 66 -7.23 1.03 -19.52
C LEU A 66 -6.35 0.06 -18.71
N ILE A 67 -6.04 0.41 -17.46
CA ILE A 67 -5.28 -0.45 -16.54
C ILE A 67 -6.12 -0.88 -15.35
N ARG A 68 -5.89 -2.10 -14.86
CA ARG A 68 -6.46 -2.59 -13.62
C ARG A 68 -5.39 -2.52 -12.54
N LEU A 69 -5.69 -1.81 -11.45
CA LEU A 69 -4.86 -1.74 -10.26
C LEU A 69 -5.64 -2.33 -9.08
N ASP A 70 -4.92 -2.83 -8.09
CA ASP A 70 -5.53 -3.27 -6.84
C ASP A 70 -6.11 -2.08 -6.05
N THR A 71 -7.06 -2.39 -5.17
CA THR A 71 -7.79 -1.37 -4.39
C THR A 71 -6.85 -0.54 -3.52
N ARG A 72 -5.80 -1.16 -2.94
CA ARG A 72 -4.86 -0.47 -2.06
C ARG A 72 -4.06 0.57 -2.86
N THR A 73 -3.50 0.19 -4.00
CA THR A 73 -2.76 1.11 -4.88
C THR A 73 -3.65 2.25 -5.37
N THR A 74 -4.87 1.94 -5.79
CA THR A 74 -5.83 2.95 -6.25
C THR A 74 -6.16 3.98 -5.17
N ASN A 75 -6.36 3.53 -3.93
CA ASN A 75 -6.64 4.42 -2.80
C ASN A 75 -5.44 5.32 -2.47
N LEU A 76 -4.21 4.79 -2.55
CA LEU A 76 -3.00 5.58 -2.36
C LEU A 76 -2.87 6.69 -3.43
N LEU A 77 -3.11 6.36 -4.70
CA LEU A 77 -3.09 7.35 -5.79
C LEU A 77 -4.14 8.44 -5.62
N LYS A 78 -5.35 8.08 -5.15
CA LYS A 78 -6.40 9.05 -4.82
C LYS A 78 -5.98 9.99 -3.69
N GLN A 79 -5.39 9.45 -2.61
CA GLN A 79 -4.88 10.25 -1.50
C GLN A 79 -3.75 11.18 -1.96
N LEU A 80 -2.84 10.68 -2.81
CA LEU A 80 -1.77 11.49 -3.39
C LEU A 80 -2.32 12.68 -4.18
N LYS A 81 -3.35 12.43 -5.01
CA LYS A 81 -4.04 13.48 -5.78
C LYS A 81 -4.68 14.53 -4.87
N LEU A 82 -5.35 14.10 -3.81
CA LEU A 82 -5.98 15.03 -2.86
C LEU A 82 -4.95 15.83 -2.04
N ALA A 83 -3.88 15.19 -1.58
CA ALA A 83 -2.91 15.79 -0.68
C ALA A 83 -1.88 16.70 -1.38
N LYS A 84 -1.55 16.41 -2.65
CA LYS A 84 -0.47 17.09 -3.39
C LYS A 84 -0.91 17.66 -4.75
N GLY A 85 -2.16 17.48 -5.15
CA GLY A 85 -2.66 17.95 -6.45
C GLY A 85 -2.09 17.19 -7.65
N ILE A 86 -1.46 16.04 -7.42
CA ILE A 86 -0.80 15.25 -8.45
C ILE A 86 -1.83 14.37 -9.15
N ASP A 87 -1.95 14.49 -10.48
CA ASP A 87 -2.86 13.62 -11.21
C ASP A 87 -2.41 12.15 -11.19
N MET A 88 -3.37 11.24 -11.07
CA MET A 88 -3.11 9.80 -10.98
C MET A 88 -2.45 9.26 -12.25
N ASN A 89 -2.93 9.67 -13.43
CA ASN A 89 -2.38 9.21 -14.70
C ASN A 89 -0.95 9.75 -14.89
N LYS A 90 -0.71 10.99 -14.46
CA LYS A 90 0.63 11.59 -14.44
C LYS A 90 1.61 10.76 -13.62
N PHE A 91 1.23 10.39 -12.40
CA PHE A 91 2.07 9.56 -11.53
C PHE A 91 2.35 8.18 -12.13
N ILE A 92 1.33 7.54 -12.70
CA ILE A 92 1.46 6.22 -13.33
C ILE A 92 2.41 6.28 -14.53
N ALA A 93 2.22 7.25 -15.43
CA ALA A 93 3.05 7.41 -16.61
C ALA A 93 4.52 7.71 -16.25
N TYR A 94 4.74 8.62 -15.30
CA TYR A 94 6.08 8.89 -14.77
C TYR A 94 6.74 7.64 -14.17
N SER A 95 6.01 6.89 -13.35
CA SER A 95 6.53 5.68 -12.71
C SER A 95 6.94 4.63 -13.74
N LEU A 96 6.13 4.46 -14.79
CA LEU A 96 6.44 3.55 -15.88
C LEU A 96 7.68 4.00 -16.66
N GLN A 97 7.80 5.29 -16.96
CA GLN A 97 8.99 5.83 -17.64
C GLN A 97 10.26 5.58 -16.81
N VAL A 98 10.25 5.93 -15.53
CA VAL A 98 11.40 5.73 -14.64
C VAL A 98 11.77 4.25 -14.56
N PHE A 99 10.79 3.36 -14.48
CA PHE A 99 11.02 1.92 -14.47
C PHE A 99 11.70 1.43 -15.76
N LEU A 100 11.25 1.91 -16.92
CA LEU A 100 11.84 1.53 -18.21
C LEU A 100 13.25 2.10 -18.39
N GLU A 101 13.50 3.34 -17.93
CA GLU A 101 14.83 3.96 -17.95
C GLU A 101 15.84 3.23 -17.06
N GLN A 102 15.40 2.71 -15.91
CA GLN A 102 16.23 1.89 -15.01
C GLN A 102 16.52 0.49 -15.57
N HIS A 103 15.76 0.04 -16.57
CA HIS A 103 15.85 -1.29 -17.15
C HIS A 103 15.93 -1.27 -18.68
N PRO A 104 16.98 -0.64 -19.28
CA PRO A 104 17.11 -0.51 -20.72
C PRO A 104 17.23 -1.87 -21.45
N TRP A 105 17.69 -2.91 -20.73
CA TRP A 105 17.78 -4.28 -21.21
C TRP A 105 16.42 -4.85 -21.64
N LEU A 106 15.31 -4.37 -21.06
CA LEU A 106 13.96 -4.87 -21.36
C LEU A 106 13.58 -4.63 -22.82
N SER A 107 13.92 -3.45 -23.36
CA SER A 107 13.64 -3.14 -24.77
C SER A 107 14.43 -4.05 -25.71
N SER A 108 15.71 -4.29 -25.40
CA SER A 108 16.58 -5.18 -26.18
C SER A 108 16.07 -6.62 -26.16
N TYR A 109 15.73 -7.12 -24.98
CA TYR A 109 15.19 -8.47 -24.79
C TYR A 109 13.89 -8.69 -25.58
N ILE A 110 12.93 -7.76 -25.48
CA ILE A 110 11.66 -7.85 -26.23
C ILE A 110 11.93 -7.89 -27.74
N LYS A 111 12.79 -7.01 -28.26
CA LYS A 111 13.15 -6.99 -29.69
C LYS A 111 13.76 -8.30 -30.16
N GLU A 112 14.64 -8.89 -29.36
CA GLU A 112 15.26 -10.18 -29.66
C GLU A 112 14.24 -11.31 -29.68
N THR A 113 13.36 -11.38 -28.67
CA THR A 113 12.30 -12.40 -28.63
C THR A 113 11.36 -12.32 -29.84
N LEU A 114 10.96 -11.10 -30.25
CA LEU A 114 10.06 -10.92 -31.40
C LEU A 114 10.70 -11.36 -32.71
N LYS A 115 12.00 -11.08 -32.93
CA LYS A 115 12.74 -11.58 -34.11
C LYS A 115 12.83 -13.10 -34.17
N ASN A 116 12.87 -13.75 -33.01
CA ASN A 116 12.95 -15.20 -32.91
C ASN A 116 11.57 -15.88 -32.91
N THR A 117 10.47 -15.12 -33.01
CA THR A 117 9.09 -15.65 -33.05
C THR A 117 8.58 -15.84 -34.49
N ASP A 118 9.38 -15.52 -35.52
CA ASP A 118 9.12 -15.91 -36.92
C ASP A 118 9.38 -17.42 -37.16
N LEU A 119 8.69 -18.28 -36.39
CA LEU A 119 8.71 -19.75 -36.51
C LEU A 119 7.33 -20.29 -36.91
#